data_AF-A0A414K7T6-F1
#
_entry.id   AF-A0A414K7T6-F1
#
_cell.length_a   1.000
_cell.length_b   1.000
_cell.length_c   1.000
_cell.angle_alpha   90.00
_cell.angle_beta   90.00
_cell.angle_gamma   90.00
#
_symmetry.space_group_name_H-M   'P 1'
#
loop_
_entity.id
_entity.type
_entity.pdbx_description
1 polymer ?
#
loop_
_entity_poly.entity_id
_entity_poly.type
_entity_poly.pdbx_seq_one_letter_code
_entity_poly.pdbx_strand_id
1 'polypeptide(L)'
;MAIKIRVDAKKMEDLLRNFYLITGIRIVVFDDNFEKIAEYPGNHCGYCKIVRKDPNARALCKISDIKGCGECKKLKKLHIYECHAGLMEAVAPLKVGDIIIGYLMLGQLLLEDGRTGDRSGTECTTE
;
A
#
# COMPACT_ATOMS: atom_id res chain seq x y z
N MET A 1 11.19 1.88 -21.10
CA MET A 1 10.74 0.49 -21.26
C MET A 1 9.97 0.11 -20.01
N ALA A 2 8.72 -0.32 -20.13
CA ALA A 2 7.96 -0.82 -18.99
C ALA A 2 8.38 -2.26 -18.70
N ILE A 3 8.79 -2.54 -17.46
CA ILE A 3 9.10 -3.91 -17.02
C ILE A 3 7.77 -4.59 -16.67
N LYS A 4 7.48 -5.72 -17.31
CA LYS A 4 6.27 -6.49 -17.05
C LYS A 4 6.59 -7.67 -16.13
N ILE A 5 6.15 -7.59 -14.88
CA ILE A 5 6.24 -8.70 -13.94
C ILE A 5 5.25 -9.80 -14.37
N ARG A 6 5.69 -11.06 -14.41
CA ARG A 6 4.82 -12.23 -14.53
C ARG A 6 4.74 -12.89 -13.17
N VAL A 7 3.52 -13.08 -12.68
CA VAL A 7 3.24 -13.67 -11.38
C VAL A 7 2.30 -14.86 -11.54
N ASP A 8 2.57 -15.91 -10.78
CA ASP A 8 1.61 -16.97 -10.53
C ASP A 8 0.54 -16.39 -9.60
N ALA A 9 -0.68 -16.23 -10.13
CA ALA A 9 -1.75 -15.55 -9.42
C ALA A 9 -2.08 -16.21 -8.08
N LYS A 10 -2.11 -17.56 -8.05
CA LYS A 10 -2.45 -18.31 -6.83
C LYS A 10 -1.37 -18.16 -5.77
N LYS A 11 -0.10 -18.32 -6.15
CA LYS A 11 1.01 -18.15 -5.20
C LYS A 11 1.11 -16.73 -4.67
N MET A 12 0.84 -15.73 -5.52
CA MET A 12 0.82 -14.33 -5.10
C MET A 12 -0.32 -14.11 -4.09
N GLU A 13 -1.53 -14.56 -4.40
CA GLU A 13 -2.67 -14.44 -3.48
C GLU A 13 -2.41 -15.12 -2.14
N ASP A 14 -1.89 -16.37 -2.14
CA ASP A 14 -1.53 -17.10 -0.93
C ASP A 14 -0.50 -16.34 -0.09
N LEU A 15 0.51 -15.74 -0.72
CA LEU A 15 1.52 -14.93 -0.05
C LEU A 15 0.90 -13.69 0.61
N LEU A 16 0.12 -12.91 -0.14
CA LEU A 16 -0.51 -11.69 0.37
C LEU A 16 -1.52 -12.00 1.48
N ARG A 17 -2.25 -13.11 1.35
CA ARG A 17 -3.17 -13.61 2.37
C ARG A 17 -2.43 -13.97 3.65
N ASN A 18 -1.35 -14.73 3.57
CA ASN A 18 -0.56 -15.11 4.75
C ASN A 18 0.06 -13.89 5.43
N PHE A 19 0.55 -12.92 4.65
CA PHE A 19 1.01 -11.65 5.20
C PHE A 19 -0.08 -10.93 5.98
N TYR A 20 -1.28 -10.81 5.41
CA TYR A 20 -2.42 -10.18 6.09
C TYR A 20 -2.85 -10.94 7.34
N LEU A 21 -2.89 -12.27 7.31
CA LEU A 21 -3.26 -13.09 8.48
C LEU A 21 -2.31 -12.88 9.66
N ILE A 22 -1.03 -12.63 9.39
CA ILE A 22 -0.01 -12.43 10.42
C ILE A 22 -0.02 -10.98 10.93
N THR A 23 -0.21 -10.01 10.04
CA THR A 23 0.00 -8.58 10.34
C THR A 23 -1.28 -7.79 10.57
N GLY A 24 -2.40 -8.25 10.03
CA GLY A 24 -3.63 -7.47 9.90
C GLY A 24 -3.52 -6.30 8.91
N ILE A 25 -2.43 -6.14 8.17
CA ILE A 25 -2.19 -4.95 7.34
C ILE A 25 -2.53 -5.24 5.88
N ARG A 26 -3.44 -4.44 5.30
CA ARG A 26 -3.74 -4.51 3.88
C ARG A 26 -2.48 -4.27 3.04
N ILE A 27 -2.25 -5.15 2.08
CA ILE A 27 -1.08 -5.18 1.20
C ILE A 27 -1.50 -5.10 -0.27
N VAL A 28 -0.76 -4.34 -1.07
CA VAL A 28 -0.98 -4.16 -2.51
C VAL A 28 0.35 -4.24 -3.25
N VAL A 29 0.35 -4.88 -4.40
CA VAL A 29 1.48 -4.94 -5.32
C VAL A 29 1.14 -4.12 -6.57
N PHE A 30 2.02 -3.18 -6.92
CA PHE A 30 1.93 -2.36 -8.12
C PHE A 30 3.07 -2.67 -9.09
N ASP A 31 2.82 -2.49 -10.39
CA ASP A 31 3.85 -2.53 -11.44
C ASP A 31 4.64 -1.21 -11.52
N ASP A 32 5.60 -1.11 -12.46
CA ASP A 32 6.39 0.12 -12.62
C ASP A 32 5.58 1.34 -13.15
N ASN A 33 4.36 1.12 -13.64
CA ASN A 33 3.42 2.16 -14.05
C ASN A 33 2.43 2.55 -12.94
N PHE A 34 2.60 1.99 -11.74
CA PHE A 34 1.69 2.17 -10.60
C PHE A 34 0.30 1.57 -10.83
N GLU A 35 0.19 0.60 -11.74
CA GLU A 35 -1.04 -0.18 -11.92
C GLU A 35 -1.03 -1.38 -10.98
N LYS A 36 -2.19 -1.64 -10.36
CA LYS A 36 -2.33 -2.70 -9.36
C LYS A 36 -2.24 -4.07 -10.02
N ILE A 37 -1.31 -4.90 -9.55
CA ILE A 37 -1.14 -6.30 -9.97
C ILE A 37 -1.94 -7.23 -9.06
N ALA A 38 -1.84 -7.04 -7.75
CA ALA A 38 -2.47 -7.91 -6.75
C ALA A 38 -2.71 -7.14 -5.45
N GLU A 39 -3.64 -7.58 -4.63
CA GLU A 39 -3.91 -7.02 -3.31
C GLU A 39 -4.52 -8.08 -2.39
N TYR A 40 -4.35 -7.89 -1.08
CA TYR A 40 -5.14 -8.60 -0.09
C TYR A 40 -5.29 -7.76 1.19
N PRO A 41 -6.50 -7.71 1.80
CA PRO A 41 -7.76 -8.14 1.21
C PRO A 41 -8.14 -7.30 -0.02
N GLY A 42 -9.03 -7.84 -0.87
CA GLY A 42 -9.57 -7.13 -2.05
C GLY A 42 -10.45 -5.94 -1.73
N ASN A 43 -10.78 -5.74 -0.45
CA ASN A 43 -11.58 -4.64 0.04
C ASN A 43 -10.74 -3.70 0.89
N HIS A 44 -11.10 -2.42 0.89
CA HIS A 44 -10.55 -1.45 1.82
C HIS A 44 -11.13 -1.65 3.24
N CYS A 45 -10.43 -1.15 4.25
CA CYS A 45 -10.96 -1.00 5.60
C CYS A 45 -12.23 -0.13 5.61
N GLY A 46 -13.03 -0.22 6.68
CA GLY A 46 -14.36 0.41 6.70
C GLY A 46 -14.33 1.93 6.58
N TYR A 47 -13.37 2.62 7.20
CA TYR A 47 -13.20 4.07 7.06
C TYR A 47 -12.93 4.45 5.60
N CYS A 48 -11.95 3.81 4.97
CA CYS A 48 -11.65 4.04 3.56
C CYS A 48 -12.83 3.70 2.65
N LYS A 49 -13.65 2.68 2.98
CA LYS A 49 -14.89 2.40 2.24
C LYS A 49 -15.85 3.58 2.29
N ILE A 50 -16.02 4.21 3.46
CA ILE A 50 -16.90 5.39 3.64
C ILE A 50 -16.34 6.58 2.87
N VAL A 51 -15.06 6.94 3.07
CA VAL A 51 -14.40 8.06 2.38
C VAL A 51 -14.54 7.91 0.86
N ARG A 52 -14.28 6.71 0.33
CA ARG A 52 -14.34 6.45 -1.11
C ARG A 52 -15.75 6.38 -1.69
N LYS A 53 -16.82 6.50 -0.90
CA LYS A 53 -18.19 6.67 -1.44
C LYS A 53 -18.31 7.95 -2.24
N ASP A 54 -17.66 9.03 -1.80
CA ASP A 54 -17.52 10.26 -2.57
C ASP A 54 -16.52 10.06 -3.74
N PRO A 55 -16.93 10.26 -5.00
CA PRO A 55 -16.02 10.19 -6.15
C PRO A 55 -14.83 11.15 -6.08
N ASN A 56 -15.00 12.35 -5.51
CA ASN A 56 -13.92 13.33 -5.39
C ASN A 56 -12.87 12.85 -4.38
N ALA A 57 -13.30 12.39 -3.20
CA ALA A 57 -12.41 11.80 -2.22
C ALA A 57 -11.73 10.53 -2.74
N ARG A 58 -12.44 9.69 -3.50
CA ARG A 58 -11.84 8.51 -4.17
C ARG A 58 -10.73 8.89 -5.15
N ALA A 59 -10.90 9.98 -5.90
CA ALA A 59 -9.86 10.48 -6.78
C ALA A 59 -8.65 10.97 -5.98
N LEU A 60 -8.86 11.64 -4.85
CA LEU A 60 -7.79 12.04 -3.94
C LEU A 60 -7.04 10.85 -3.35
N CYS A 61 -7.72 9.75 -2.98
CA CYS A 61 -7.04 8.51 -2.60
C CYS A 61 -6.09 8.03 -3.72
N LYS A 62 -6.58 7.95 -4.96
CA LYS A 62 -5.75 7.49 -6.09
C LYS A 62 -4.55 8.41 -6.31
N ILE A 63 -4.73 9.72 -6.13
CA ILE A 63 -3.64 10.70 -6.20
C ILE A 63 -2.62 10.47 -5.06
N SER A 64 -3.07 10.18 -3.85
CA SER A 64 -2.18 9.79 -2.72
C SER A 64 -1.35 8.56 -3.08
N ASP A 65 -1.97 7.49 -3.58
CA ASP A 65 -1.27 6.27 -3.99
C ASP A 65 -0.19 6.54 -5.04
N ILE A 66 -0.54 7.30 -6.09
CA ILE A 66 0.39 7.66 -7.18
C ILE A 66 1.55 8.51 -6.65
N LYS A 67 1.28 9.47 -5.77
CA LYS A 67 2.32 10.31 -5.14
C LYS A 67 3.25 9.45 -4.28
N GLY A 68 2.69 8.55 -3.46
CA GLY A 68 3.45 7.64 -2.62
C GLY A 68 4.39 6.75 -3.42
N CYS A 69 3.90 6.12 -4.48
CA CYS A 69 4.73 5.32 -5.39
C CYS A 69 5.76 6.18 -6.15
N GLY A 70 5.38 7.40 -6.56
CA GLY A 70 6.28 8.37 -7.21
C GLY A 70 7.46 8.77 -6.33
N GLU A 71 7.21 9.09 -5.05
CA GLU A 71 8.26 9.40 -4.09
C GLU A 71 9.12 8.18 -3.76
N CYS A 72 8.51 7.00 -3.60
CA CYS A 72 9.25 5.75 -3.44
C CYS A 72 10.19 5.48 -4.63
N LYS A 73 9.74 5.73 -5.87
CA LYS A 73 10.55 5.58 -7.09
C LYS A 73 11.76 6.54 -7.09
N LYS A 74 11.55 7.81 -6.72
CA LYS A 74 12.62 8.81 -6.62
C LYS A 74 13.64 8.44 -5.54
N LEU A 75 13.16 8.07 -4.36
CA LEU A 75 14.01 7.76 -3.20
C LEU A 75 14.70 6.40 -3.31
N LYS A 76 14.18 5.49 -4.15
CA LYS A 76 14.61 4.10 -4.28
C LYS A 76 14.68 3.35 -2.93
N LYS A 77 13.88 3.75 -1.95
CA LYS A 77 13.82 3.16 -0.61
C LYS A 77 12.39 3.27 -0.08
N LEU A 78 12.14 2.64 1.06
CA LEU A 78 10.88 2.74 1.79
C LEU A 78 10.47 4.20 1.96
N HIS A 79 9.24 4.51 1.56
CA HIS A 79 8.60 5.80 1.76
C HIS A 79 7.35 5.61 2.60
N ILE A 80 7.33 6.23 3.78
CA ILE A 80 6.18 6.23 4.71
C ILE A 80 5.57 7.62 4.67
N TYR A 81 4.26 7.72 4.49
CA TYR A 81 3.55 8.98 4.36
C TYR A 81 2.14 8.89 4.92
N GLU A 82 1.55 10.06 5.19
CA GLU A 82 0.13 10.19 5.53
C GLU A 82 -0.66 10.45 4.25
N CYS A 83 -1.71 9.67 4.00
CA CYS A 83 -2.58 9.84 2.86
C CYS A 83 -3.50 11.05 3.07
N HIS A 84 -4.19 11.50 2.02
CA HIS A 84 -5.07 12.68 2.11
C HIS A 84 -6.21 12.56 3.15
N ALA A 85 -6.52 11.34 3.60
CA ALA A 85 -7.57 11.05 4.57
C ALA A 85 -7.03 10.81 6.00
N GLY A 86 -5.75 11.10 6.25
CA GLY A 86 -5.14 11.03 7.58
C GLY A 86 -4.66 9.64 8.01
N LEU A 87 -4.62 8.66 7.09
CA LEU A 87 -4.12 7.32 7.38
C LEU A 87 -2.67 7.17 6.90
N MET A 88 -1.87 6.41 7.64
CA MET A 88 -0.51 6.12 7.25
C MET A 88 -0.44 5.00 6.22
N GLU A 89 0.48 5.20 5.29
CA GLU A 89 0.81 4.29 4.19
C GLU A 89 2.33 4.18 4.08
N ALA A 90 2.79 3.01 3.63
CA ALA A 90 4.19 2.71 3.43
C ALA A 90 4.35 2.04 2.06
N VAL A 91 5.26 2.54 1.24
CA VAL A 91 5.57 1.99 -0.08
C VAL A 91 7.04 1.62 -0.14
N ALA A 92 7.31 0.35 -0.41
CA ALA A 92 8.65 -0.17 -0.61
C ALA A 92 8.86 -0.53 -2.10
N PRO A 93 10.04 -0.24 -2.67
CA PRO A 93 10.34 -0.63 -4.03
C PRO A 93 10.67 -2.13 -4.09
N LEU A 94 10.07 -2.87 -5.02
CA LEU A 94 10.47 -4.23 -5.37
C LEU A 94 11.64 -4.15 -6.36
N LYS A 95 12.77 -4.75 -6.02
CA LYS A 95 14.01 -4.62 -6.79
C LYS A 95 14.62 -5.96 -7.19
N VAL A 96 15.24 -5.99 -8.36
CA VAL A 96 16.18 -7.01 -8.79
C VAL A 96 17.50 -6.31 -9.11
N GLY A 97 18.49 -6.47 -8.24
CA GLY A 97 19.67 -5.60 -8.24
C GLY A 97 19.26 -4.14 -8.02
N ASP A 98 19.73 -3.23 -8.88
CA ASP A 98 19.39 -1.80 -8.82
C ASP A 98 18.12 -1.41 -9.61
N ILE A 99 17.48 -2.38 -10.27
CA ILE A 99 16.32 -2.16 -11.11
C ILE A 99 15.05 -2.30 -10.26
N ILE A 100 14.24 -1.25 -10.23
CA ILE A 100 12.89 -1.31 -9.66
C ILE A 100 11.98 -2.01 -10.67
N ILE A 101 11.32 -3.08 -10.23
CA ILE A 101 10.39 -3.86 -11.06
C ILE A 101 8.92 -3.60 -10.70
N GLY A 102 8.66 -3.01 -9.53
CA GLY A 102 7.33 -2.68 -9.03
C GLY A 102 7.39 -2.14 -7.60
N TYR A 103 6.24 -2.09 -6.93
CA TYR A 103 6.12 -1.51 -5.59
C TYR A 103 5.22 -2.37 -4.71
N LEU A 104 5.59 -2.47 -3.43
CA LEU A 104 4.77 -3.04 -2.39
C LEU A 104 4.22 -1.90 -1.53
N MET A 105 2.90 -1.78 -1.45
CA MET A 105 2.23 -0.80 -0.62
C MET A 105 1.53 -1.49 0.55
N LEU A 106 1.77 -0.99 1.74
CA LEU A 106 1.08 -1.30 2.98
C LEU A 106 0.32 -0.05 3.39
N GLY A 107 -0.89 -0.17 3.90
CA GLY A 107 -1.62 1.03 4.25
C GLY A 107 -2.90 0.79 5.00
N GLN A 108 -3.63 1.89 5.13
CA GLN A 108 -4.82 1.99 5.96
C GLN A 108 -4.49 1.82 7.44
N LEU A 109 -3.38 2.43 7.89
CA LEU A 109 -2.90 2.32 9.26
C LEU A 109 -3.24 3.58 10.06
N LEU A 110 -3.70 3.40 11.28
CA LEU A 110 -3.67 4.45 12.30
C LEU A 110 -2.38 4.28 13.09
N LEU A 111 -1.62 5.36 13.26
CA LEU A 111 -0.54 5.35 14.24
C LEU A 111 -1.14 5.66 15.60
N GLU A 112 -0.84 4.82 16.58
CA GLU A 112 -1.00 5.20 17.96
C GLU A 112 0.10 6.20 18.32
N ASP A 113 -0.24 7.24 19.07
CA ASP A 113 0.67 8.24 19.61
C ASP A 113 1.48 7.65 20.79
N GLY A 114 2.32 6.66 20.47
CA GLY A 114 3.31 6.10 21.37
C GLY A 114 4.48 7.06 21.55
N ARG A 115 4.53 7.76 22.69
CA ARG A 115 5.78 8.32 23.20
C ARG A 115 6.81 7.19 23.24
N THR A 116 7.94 7.38 22.55
CA THR A 116 9.10 6.48 22.41
C THR A 116 9.07 5.50 21.23
N GLY A 117 9.86 5.82 20.19
CA GLY A 117 10.72 4.91 19.43
C GLY A 117 10.13 3.79 18.57
N ASP A 118 8.96 3.26 18.90
CA ASP A 118 8.34 2.10 18.24
C ASP A 118 6.99 2.51 17.66
N ARG A 119 6.97 2.72 16.33
CA ARG A 119 5.77 3.10 15.58
C ARG A 119 5.05 1.84 15.15
N SER A 120 4.35 1.20 16.07
CA SER A 120 3.35 0.20 15.71
C SER A 120 2.13 0.92 15.11
N GLY A 121 1.64 0.41 13.98
CA GLY A 121 0.43 0.92 13.33
C GLY A 121 -0.57 -0.22 13.25
N THR A 122 -1.79 0.03 13.71
CA THR A 122 -2.89 -0.94 13.61
C THR A 122 -3.70 -0.63 12.36
N GLU A 123 -4.22 -1.66 11.69
CA GLU A 123 -5.17 -1.45 10.60
C GLU A 123 -6.34 -0.60 11.09
N CYS A 124 -6.73 0.37 10.27
CA CYS A 124 -7.85 1.26 10.52
C CYS A 124 -9.14 0.44 10.44
N THR A 125 -9.49 -0.23 11.53
CA THR A 125 -10.76 -0.93 11.64
C THR A 125 -11.84 0.09 11.91
N THR A 126 -12.85 0.14 11.05
CA THR A 126 -14.17 0.60 11.49
C THR A 126 -15.08 -0.59 11.29
N GLU A 127 -15.37 -1.31 12.37
CA GLU A 127 -16.64 -2.05 12.41
C GLU A 127 -17.79 -1.12 12.01
#